data_AF-A0A9Q9P521-F1
#
_entry.id   AF-A0A9Q9P521-F1
#
_cell.length_a   1.000
_cell.length_b   1.000
_cell.length_c   1.000
_cell.angle_alpha   90.00
_cell.angle_beta   90.00
_cell.angle_gamma   90.00
#
_symmetry.space_group_name_H-M   'P 1'
#
loop_
_entity.id
_entity.type
_entity.pdbx_description
1 polymer ?
#
loop_
_entity_poly.entity_id
_entity_poly.type
_entity_poly.pdbx_seq_one_letter_code
_entity_poly.pdbx_strand_id
1 'polypeptide(L)'
;MTVGTAVAVLVGVLALTTVLGLLLRHRTGRARSAGTGASTRQDADGLALDTDYGTAATFVQFSTPTCARCPATRRQLDAVADQHEGVRRIEIDLAEHPELARRFDVMQTPTVLLLDADRTIRTRFGGPPRPPELAAALDAVLTTGSTDTTRGTDTSGTTGNQESR
;
A
#
# COMPACT_ATOMS: atom_id res chain seq x y z
N MET A 1 -2.87 -47.00 -25.94
CA MET A 1 -2.23 -45.68 -25.67
C MET A 1 -0.73 -45.85 -25.79
N THR A 2 -0.09 -45.20 -26.76
CA THR A 2 1.36 -45.32 -26.94
C THR A 2 2.08 -44.50 -25.87
N VAL A 3 3.19 -45.02 -25.34
CA VAL A 3 4.00 -44.34 -24.32
C VAL A 3 4.31 -42.88 -24.72
N GLY A 4 4.48 -42.61 -26.02
CA GLY A 4 4.65 -41.25 -26.56
C GLY A 4 3.48 -40.29 -26.27
N THR A 5 2.23 -40.73 -26.42
CA THR A 5 1.06 -39.91 -26.08
C THR A 5 0.97 -39.60 -24.59
N ALA A 6 1.30 -40.56 -23.73
CA ALA A 6 1.30 -40.36 -22.28
C ALA A 6 2.38 -39.35 -21.85
N VAL A 7 3.59 -39.45 -22.40
CA VAL A 7 4.69 -38.51 -22.12
C VAL A 7 4.34 -37.10 -22.62
N ALA A 8 3.76 -36.97 -23.82
CA ALA A 8 3.38 -35.68 -24.36
C ALA A 8 2.31 -34.96 -23.50
N VAL A 9 1.30 -35.70 -23.02
CA VAL A 9 0.26 -35.15 -22.13
C VAL A 9 0.87 -34.73 -20.80
N LEU A 10 1.76 -35.54 -20.20
CA LEU A 10 2.42 -35.22 -18.94
C LEU A 10 3.24 -33.93 -19.05
N VAL A 11 4.06 -33.80 -20.09
CA VAL A 11 4.88 -32.61 -20.35
C VAL A 11 4.00 -31.39 -20.60
N GLY A 12 2.91 -31.54 -21.36
CA GLY A 12 1.96 -30.45 -21.61
C GLY A 12 1.31 -29.92 -20.33
N VAL A 13 0.87 -30.81 -19.43
CA VAL A 13 0.29 -30.42 -18.14
C VAL A 13 1.32 -29.74 -17.23
N LEU A 14 2.55 -30.25 -17.18
CA LEU A 14 3.64 -29.63 -16.40
C LEU A 14 3.99 -28.24 -16.92
N ALA A 15 4.08 -28.06 -18.23
CA ALA A 15 4.34 -26.76 -18.84
C ALA A 15 3.21 -25.77 -18.53
N LEU A 16 1.95 -26.20 -18.71
CA LEU A 16 0.78 -25.36 -18.47
C LEU A 16 0.68 -24.92 -17.01
N THR A 17 0.86 -25.85 -16.06
CA THR A 17 0.82 -25.54 -14.63
C THR A 17 1.95 -24.61 -14.19
N THR A 18 3.17 -24.80 -14.74
CA THR A 18 4.32 -23.93 -14.45
C THR A 18 4.09 -22.52 -14.97
N VAL A 19 3.61 -22.39 -16.20
CA VAL A 19 3.28 -21.09 -16.81
C VAL A 19 2.16 -20.41 -16.03
N LEU A 20 1.09 -21.13 -15.69
CA LEU A 20 -0.03 -20.58 -14.92
C LEU A 20 0.41 -20.15 -13.51
N GLY A 21 1.24 -20.95 -12.85
CA GLY A 21 1.82 -20.64 -11.56
C GLY A 21 2.71 -19.40 -11.59
N LEU A 22 3.58 -19.28 -12.61
CA LEU A 22 4.42 -18.10 -12.82
C LEU A 22 3.57 -16.84 -13.10
N LEU A 23 2.56 -16.95 -13.96
CA LEU A 23 1.66 -15.84 -14.29
C LEU A 23 0.90 -15.34 -13.06
N LEU A 24 0.36 -16.25 -12.23
CA LEU A 24 -0.32 -15.88 -10.99
C LEU A 24 0.65 -15.30 -9.97
N ARG A 25 1.86 -15.87 -9.84
CA ARG A 25 2.91 -15.35 -8.95
C ARG A 25 3.36 -13.95 -9.35
N HIS A 26 3.46 -13.68 -10.65
CA HIS A 26 3.77 -12.33 -11.15
C HIS A 26 2.69 -11.30 -10.83
N ARG A 27 1.44 -11.72 -10.61
CA ARG A 27 0.35 -10.83 -10.17
C ARG A 27 0.33 -10.57 -8.66
N THR A 28 1.05 -11.36 -7.85
CA THR A 28 1.18 -11.11 -6.41
C THR A 28 2.23 -10.02 -6.11
N GLY A 29 1.89 -9.10 -5.20
CA GLY A 29 2.77 -8.00 -4.79
C GLY A 29 2.74 -6.74 -5.67
N ARG A 30 1.84 -6.66 -6.67
CA ARG A 30 1.68 -5.44 -7.48
C ARG A 30 1.03 -4.33 -6.67
N ALA A 31 1.63 -3.14 -6.69
CA ALA A 31 1.01 -1.90 -6.25
C ALA A 31 -0.32 -1.72 -7.00
N ARG A 32 -1.44 -1.82 -6.30
CA ARG A 32 -2.72 -1.35 -6.82
C ARG A 32 -2.93 0.05 -6.28
N SER A 33 -3.00 1.03 -7.18
CA SER A 33 -3.58 2.34 -6.85
C SER A 33 -4.98 2.09 -6.29
N ALA A 34 -5.28 2.67 -5.14
CA ALA A 34 -6.63 2.66 -4.61
C ALA A 34 -7.52 3.56 -5.51
N GLY A 35 -7.94 3.04 -6.66
CA GLY A 35 -8.81 3.77 -7.57
C GLY A 35 -10.20 3.88 -6.96
N THR A 36 -10.61 5.11 -6.61
CA THR A 36 -11.95 5.72 -6.39
C THR A 36 -13.11 4.88 -5.79
N GLY A 37 -12.90 3.64 -5.42
CA GLY A 37 -13.89 2.74 -4.84
C GLY A 37 -13.50 2.38 -3.40
N ALA A 38 -14.17 3.04 -2.45
CA ALA A 38 -14.46 2.54 -1.11
C ALA A 38 -13.31 2.38 -0.09
N SER A 39 -12.44 3.39 0.05
CA SER A 39 -11.72 3.63 1.32
C SER A 39 -11.37 5.12 1.41
N THR A 40 -12.36 5.95 1.72
CA THR A 40 -12.19 7.41 1.83
C THR A 40 -11.27 7.71 3.02
N ARG A 41 -10.48 8.80 2.97
CA ARG A 41 -9.58 9.34 4.02
C ARG A 41 -10.01 9.07 5.49
N GLN A 42 -11.32 9.10 5.74
CA GLN A 42 -11.97 8.82 7.02
C GLN A 42 -11.78 7.37 7.57
N ASP A 43 -11.30 6.42 6.76
CA ASP A 43 -11.15 5.03 7.16
C ASP A 43 -9.83 4.70 7.85
N ALA A 44 -8.76 5.45 7.58
CA ALA A 44 -7.47 5.25 8.20
C ALA A 44 -7.31 5.96 9.56
N ASP A 45 -8.20 6.90 9.87
CA ASP A 45 -8.27 7.53 11.18
C ASP A 45 -8.71 6.50 12.24
N GLY A 46 -7.98 6.49 13.36
CA GLY A 46 -8.21 5.56 14.48
C GLY A 46 -7.54 4.19 14.34
N LEU A 47 -6.65 3.99 13.35
CA LEU A 47 -5.76 2.82 13.33
C LEU A 47 -4.69 2.89 14.44
N ALA A 48 -4.26 4.09 14.81
CA ALA A 48 -3.26 4.34 15.84
C ALA A 48 -3.47 5.72 16.47
N LEU A 49 -2.63 6.09 17.45
CA LEU A 49 -2.62 7.45 18.00
C LEU A 49 -2.06 8.42 16.95
N ASP A 50 -2.49 9.68 17.01
CA ASP A 50 -2.05 10.72 16.07
C ASP A 50 -0.52 10.85 15.99
N THR A 51 0.16 10.57 17.11
CA THR A 51 1.62 10.63 17.25
C THR A 51 2.36 9.49 16.55
N ASP A 52 1.68 8.40 16.19
CA ASP A 52 2.30 7.22 15.56
C ASP A 52 2.41 7.38 14.04
N TYR A 53 1.55 8.21 13.45
CA TYR A 53 1.60 8.52 12.03
C TYR A 53 2.82 9.38 11.70
N GLY A 54 3.38 9.14 10.51
CA GLY A 54 4.41 9.98 9.94
C GLY A 54 3.84 11.31 9.44
N THR A 55 4.64 12.37 9.52
CA THR A 55 4.28 13.71 9.05
C THR A 55 4.29 13.82 7.52
N ALA A 56 5.01 12.93 6.82
CA ALA A 56 5.09 12.91 5.37
C ALA A 56 4.34 11.72 4.76
N ALA A 57 4.55 10.52 5.30
CA ALA A 57 3.85 9.31 4.86
C ALA A 57 3.85 8.24 5.96
N THR A 58 2.92 7.29 5.88
CA THR A 58 2.84 6.18 6.83
C THR A 58 2.63 4.84 6.13
N PHE A 59 3.46 3.85 6.45
CA PHE A 59 3.23 2.45 6.08
C PHE A 59 2.42 1.75 7.17
N VAL A 60 1.23 1.26 6.86
CA VAL A 60 0.42 0.42 7.76
C VAL A 60 0.51 -1.02 7.30
N GLN A 61 1.12 -1.88 8.10
CA GLN A 61 1.22 -3.31 7.84
C GLN A 61 0.19 -4.08 8.68
N PHE A 62 -0.76 -4.72 8.01
CA PHE A 62 -1.60 -5.73 8.62
C PHE A 62 -0.88 -7.08 8.66
N SER A 63 -0.75 -7.66 9.85
CA SER A 63 -0.06 -8.92 10.11
C SER A 63 -0.94 -9.90 10.90
N THR A 64 -0.40 -11.09 11.13
CA THR A 64 -0.93 -12.09 12.06
C THR A 64 0.24 -12.81 12.74
N PRO A 65 0.07 -13.43 13.92
CA PRO A 65 1.17 -14.03 14.68
C PRO A 65 1.90 -15.15 13.92
N THR A 66 1.18 -15.87 13.06
CA THR A 66 1.69 -17.02 12.30
C THR A 66 2.12 -16.66 10.87
N CYS A 67 2.13 -15.38 10.53
CA CYS A 67 2.49 -14.91 9.19
C CYS A 67 4.00 -15.04 8.94
N ALA A 68 4.42 -16.09 8.20
CA ALA A 68 5.83 -16.35 7.91
C ALA A 68 6.57 -15.20 7.17
N ARG A 69 5.86 -14.40 6.37
CA ARG A 69 6.47 -13.32 5.56
C ARG A 69 6.48 -11.96 6.25
N CYS A 70 5.66 -11.77 7.29
CA CYS A 70 5.48 -10.50 7.95
C CYS A 70 6.77 -9.94 8.59
N PRO A 71 7.65 -10.75 9.23
CA PRO A 71 8.90 -10.24 9.78
C PRO A 71 9.86 -9.67 8.73
N ALA A 72 9.89 -10.25 7.53
CA ALA A 72 10.73 -9.76 6.44
C ALA A 72 10.17 -8.46 5.84
N THR A 73 8.86 -8.38 5.64
CA THR A 73 8.19 -7.16 5.20
C THR A 73 8.38 -6.03 6.22
N ARG A 74 8.26 -6.30 7.51
CA ARG A 74 8.52 -5.33 8.57
C ARG A 74 9.91 -4.70 8.45
N ARG A 75 10.96 -5.53 8.38
CA ARG A 75 12.35 -5.05 8.21
C ARG A 75 12.54 -4.21 6.96
N GLN A 76 11.91 -4.58 5.85
CA GLN A 76 11.96 -3.81 4.61
C GLN A 76 11.29 -2.44 4.76
N LEU A 77 10.12 -2.38 5.39
CA LEU A 77 9.39 -1.13 5.61
C LEU A 77 10.12 -0.21 6.60
N ASP A 78 10.66 -0.77 7.68
CA ASP A 78 11.47 -0.02 8.66
C ASP A 78 12.71 0.58 7.97
N ALA A 79 13.45 -0.23 7.20
CA ALA A 79 14.64 0.24 6.49
C ALA A 79 14.33 1.36 5.49
N VAL A 80 13.16 1.38 4.86
CA VAL A 80 12.73 2.47 4.00
C VAL A 80 12.30 3.67 4.83
N ALA A 81 11.49 3.50 5.88
CA ALA A 81 11.06 4.60 6.74
C ALA A 81 12.26 5.34 7.36
N ASP A 82 13.29 4.62 7.79
CA ASP A 82 14.51 5.20 8.38
C ASP A 82 15.33 6.07 7.39
N GLN A 83 15.13 5.89 6.08
CA GLN A 83 15.80 6.67 5.04
C GLN A 83 15.06 7.96 4.68
N HIS A 84 13.81 8.14 5.13
CA HIS A 84 12.97 9.26 4.75
C HIS A 84 12.41 9.97 5.99
N GLU A 85 12.78 11.25 6.16
CA GLU A 85 12.28 12.07 7.25
C GLU A 85 10.75 12.19 7.20
N GLY A 86 10.10 12.03 8.35
CA GLY A 86 8.64 12.10 8.46
C GLY A 86 7.90 10.87 7.94
N VAL A 87 8.59 9.81 7.52
CA VAL A 87 7.97 8.52 7.17
C VAL A 87 7.98 7.59 8.38
N ARG A 88 6.85 6.96 8.67
CA ARG A 88 6.74 5.99 9.78
C ARG A 88 6.07 4.70 9.35
N ARG A 89 6.26 3.66 10.16
CA ARG A 89 5.60 2.37 10.01
C ARG A 89 4.75 2.06 11.25
N ILE A 90 3.53 1.58 11.01
CA ILE A 90 2.60 1.08 12.01
C ILE A 90 2.31 -0.38 11.68
N GLU A 91 2.28 -1.24 12.70
CA GLU A 91 1.83 -2.63 12.58
C GLU A 91 0.48 -2.80 13.25
N ILE A 92 -0.40 -3.57 12.61
CA ILE A 92 -1.70 -3.94 13.15
C ILE A 92 -1.81 -5.46 13.10
N ASP A 93 -1.90 -6.09 14.28
CA ASP A 93 -2.17 -7.52 14.37
C ASP A 93 -3.67 -7.78 14.20
N LEU A 94 -4.03 -8.46 13.12
CA LEU A 94 -5.42 -8.83 12.83
C LEU A 94 -5.96 -9.94 13.74
N ALA A 95 -5.11 -10.64 14.48
CA ALA A 95 -5.56 -11.57 15.52
C ALA A 95 -6.15 -10.83 16.72
N GLU A 96 -5.62 -9.64 17.03
CA GLU A 96 -6.13 -8.75 18.07
C GLU A 96 -7.28 -7.87 17.57
N HIS A 97 -7.27 -7.53 16.27
CA HIS A 97 -8.24 -6.62 15.63
C HIS A 97 -8.91 -7.22 14.38
N PRO A 98 -9.71 -8.30 14.50
CA PRO A 98 -10.28 -9.02 13.36
C PRO A 98 -11.31 -8.21 12.55
N GLU A 99 -11.95 -7.21 13.16
CA GLU A 99 -12.85 -6.27 12.49
C GLU A 99 -12.14 -5.43 11.42
N LEU A 100 -10.87 -5.10 11.63
CA LEU A 100 -10.07 -4.33 10.68
C LEU A 100 -9.79 -5.14 9.41
N ALA A 101 -9.71 -6.47 9.51
CA ALA A 101 -9.55 -7.33 8.34
C ALA A 101 -10.74 -7.17 7.37
N ARG A 102 -11.97 -7.10 7.89
CA ARG A 102 -13.17 -6.89 7.06
C ARG A 102 -13.28 -5.45 6.59
N ARG A 103 -13.05 -4.49 7.49
CA ARG A 103 -13.16 -3.05 7.17
C ARG A 103 -12.23 -2.64 6.03
N PHE A 104 -10.98 -3.11 6.06
CA PHE A 104 -10.00 -2.82 5.04
C PHE A 104 -9.93 -3.87 3.94
N ASP A 105 -10.87 -4.83 3.87
CA ASP A 105 -10.91 -5.91 2.88
C ASP A 105 -9.57 -6.67 2.76
N VAL A 106 -8.94 -6.98 3.89
CA VAL A 106 -7.64 -7.66 3.95
C VAL A 106 -7.83 -9.15 3.63
N MET A 107 -7.51 -9.52 2.39
CA MET A 107 -7.65 -10.89 1.90
C MET A 107 -6.49 -11.82 2.26
N GLN A 108 -5.33 -11.26 2.62
CA GLN A 108 -4.10 -12.02 2.89
C GLN A 108 -3.10 -11.20 3.70
N THR A 109 -2.25 -11.85 4.49
CA THR A 109 -1.14 -11.20 5.21
C THR A 109 0.23 -11.53 4.57
N PRO A 110 1.20 -10.60 4.63
CA PRO A 110 1.03 -9.20 5.03
C PRO A 110 0.21 -8.43 3.99
N THR A 111 -0.57 -7.44 4.43
CA THR A 111 -1.11 -6.39 3.55
C THR A 111 -0.55 -5.05 4.01
N VAL A 112 -0.03 -4.25 3.08
CA VAL A 112 0.57 -2.95 3.37
C VAL A 112 -0.26 -1.85 2.73
N LEU A 113 -0.66 -0.87 3.51
CA LEU A 113 -1.22 0.39 3.02
C LEU A 113 -0.15 1.47 3.12
N LEU A 114 -0.05 2.31 2.09
CA LEU A 114 0.75 3.52 2.10
C LEU A 114 -0.20 4.72 2.17
N LEU A 115 -0.07 5.46 3.25
CA LEU A 115 -0.83 6.67 3.54
C LEU A 115 0.06 7.90 3.30
N ASP A 116 -0.56 9.01 2.90
CA ASP A 116 0.09 10.32 2.90
C ASP A 116 -0.01 11.04 4.25
N ALA A 117 0.48 12.28 4.30
CA ALA A 117 0.41 13.17 5.46
C ALA A 117 -1.03 13.41 5.96
N ASP A 118 -2.02 13.40 5.06
CA ASP A 118 -3.45 13.55 5.39
C ASP A 118 -4.10 12.22 5.78
N ARG A 119 -3.31 11.17 6.00
CA ARG A 119 -3.77 9.81 6.32
C ARG A 119 -4.65 9.19 5.23
N THR A 120 -4.55 9.68 4.00
CA THR A 120 -5.27 9.14 2.86
C THR A 120 -4.52 7.94 2.32
N ILE A 121 -5.21 6.81 2.16
CA ILE A 121 -4.62 5.62 1.52
C ILE A 121 -4.36 5.94 0.04
N ARG A 122 -3.08 5.96 -0.35
CA ARG A 122 -2.65 6.20 -1.73
C ARG A 122 -2.39 4.91 -2.48
N THR A 123 -1.75 3.94 -1.81
CA THR A 123 -1.35 2.67 -2.43
C THR A 123 -1.63 1.49 -1.52
N ARG A 124 -2.02 0.36 -2.11
CA ARG A 124 -2.25 -0.90 -1.42
C ARG A 124 -1.42 -2.03 -2.02
N PHE A 125 -0.79 -2.81 -1.15
CA PHE A 125 -0.01 -3.99 -1.49
C PHE A 125 -0.62 -5.22 -0.82
N GLY A 126 -1.09 -6.17 -1.63
CA GLY A 126 -1.49 -7.50 -1.17
C GLY A 126 -0.30 -8.45 -1.21
N GLY A 127 0.24 -8.80 -0.04
CA GLY A 127 1.50 -9.52 0.11
C GLY A 127 2.70 -8.59 0.32
N PRO A 128 3.92 -9.15 0.44
CA PRO A 128 5.14 -8.36 0.58
C PRO A 128 5.33 -7.42 -0.62
N PRO A 129 5.51 -6.11 -0.40
CA PRO A 129 5.74 -5.16 -1.49
C PRO A 129 7.11 -5.41 -2.12
N ARG A 130 7.18 -5.34 -3.45
CA ARG A 130 8.48 -5.44 -4.15
C ARG A 130 9.27 -4.15 -3.92
N PRO A 131 10.59 -4.20 -3.64
CA PRO A 131 11.39 -3.01 -3.40
C PRO A 131 11.23 -1.86 -4.42
N PRO A 132 11.28 -2.10 -5.75
CA PRO A 132 11.11 -1.00 -6.71
C PRO A 132 9.69 -0.42 -6.72
N GLU A 133 8.67 -1.24 -6.47
CA GLU A 133 7.28 -0.77 -6.43
C GLU A 133 6.99 0.00 -5.14
N LEU A 134 7.61 -0.39 -4.03
CA LEU A 134 7.53 0.32 -2.76
C LEU A 134 8.16 1.72 -2.87
N ALA A 135 9.37 1.81 -3.44
CA ALA A 135 10.07 3.07 -3.65
C ALA A 135 9.26 4.01 -4.56
N ALA A 136 8.83 3.53 -5.72
CA ALA A 136 8.05 4.33 -6.66
C ALA A 136 6.72 4.83 -6.05
N ALA A 137 6.06 4.01 -5.23
CA ALA A 137 4.84 4.42 -4.55
C ALA A 137 5.11 5.50 -3.49
N LEU A 138 6.20 5.39 -2.73
CA LEU A 138 6.60 6.39 -1.75
C LEU A 138 6.97 7.71 -2.43
N ASP A 139 7.79 7.67 -3.49
CA ASP A 139 8.18 8.86 -4.26
C ASP A 139 6.97 9.63 -4.79
N ALA A 140 5.95 8.92 -5.28
CA ALA A 140 4.71 9.52 -5.74
C ALA A 140 3.95 10.27 -4.62
N VAL A 141 3.93 9.71 -3.40
CA VAL A 141 3.31 10.35 -2.23
C VAL A 141 4.08 11.59 -1.80
N LEU A 142 5.40 11.49 -1.69
CA LEU A 142 6.27 12.60 -1.26
C LEU A 142 6.24 13.77 -2.26
N THR A 143 6.17 13.47 -3.56
CA THR A 143 6.05 14.49 -4.62
C THR A 143 4.70 15.21 -4.56
N THR A 144 3.61 14.48 -4.28
CA THR A 144 2.26 15.05 -4.19
C THR A 144 2.14 16.02 -3.01
N GLY A 145 2.67 15.66 -1.83
CA GLY A 145 2.66 16.52 -0.64
C GLY A 145 3.41 17.85 -0.84
N SER A 146 4.45 17.85 -1.66
CA SER A 146 5.21 19.06 -2.00
C SER A 146 4.40 20.04 -2.86
N THR A 147 3.48 19.53 -3.68
CA THR A 147 2.72 20.35 -4.65
C THR A 147 1.55 21.09 -3.98
N ASP A 148 0.99 20.56 -2.90
CA ASP A 148 -0.15 21.20 -2.21
C ASP A 148 0.29 22.38 -1.33
N THR A 149 1.49 22.29 -0.75
CA THR A 149 2.12 23.38 0.02
C THR A 149 2.30 24.65 -0.80
N THR A 150 2.60 24.56 -2.10
CA THR A 150 2.77 25.74 -2.97
C THR A 150 1.43 26.36 -3.38
N ARG A 151 0.34 25.58 -3.47
CA ARG A 151 -0.97 26.07 -3.94
C ARG A 151 -1.74 26.87 -2.87
N GLY A 152 -1.42 26.69 -1.59
CA GLY A 152 -2.05 27.40 -0.48
C GLY A 152 -1.70 28.90 -0.35
N THR A 153 -0.67 29.37 -1.07
CA THR A 153 -0.15 30.75 -0.92
C THR A 153 -0.78 31.81 -1.83
N ASP A 154 -1.62 31.44 -2.81
CA ASP A 154 -2.12 32.39 -3.84
C ASP A 154 -3.58 32.86 -3.65
N THR A 155 -4.27 32.52 -2.55
CA THR A 155 -5.67 32.98 -2.32
C THR A 155 -5.80 33.84 -1.07
N SER A 156 -5.15 35.01 -1.07
CA SER A 156 -5.48 36.12 -0.17
C SER A 156 -5.08 37.44 -0.82
N GLY A 157 -5.88 37.88 -1.79
CA GLY A 157 -5.60 39.09 -2.55
C GLY A 157 -6.80 39.60 -3.34
N THR A 158 -7.97 39.73 -2.72
CA THR A 158 -9.01 40.65 -3.22
C THR A 158 -9.83 41.19 -2.04
N THR A 159 -9.22 42.14 -1.32
CA THR A 159 -9.95 43.15 -0.56
C THR A 159 -9.81 44.46 -1.32
N GLY A 160 -10.93 45.04 -1.72
CA GLY A 160 -11.02 46.45 -2.12
C GLY A 160 -11.36 46.69 -3.59
N ASN A 161 -12.64 46.93 -3.89
CA ASN A 161 -13.03 48.28 -4.32
C ASN A 161 -14.54 48.50 -4.10
N GLN A 162 -14.89 49.31 -3.10
CA GLN A 162 -16.19 49.96 -2.95
C GLN A 162 -15.95 51.42 -3.32
N GLU A 163 -16.26 51.79 -4.56
CA GLU A 163 -16.32 53.18 -5.01
C GLU A 163 -17.72 53.51 -5.52
N SER A 164 -18.27 54.57 -4.92
CA SER A 164 -19.08 55.63 -5.54
C SER A 164 -20.44 55.26 -6.16
N ARG A 165 -21.51 55.58 -5.40
CA ARG A 165 -22.63 56.35 -5.96
C ARG A 165 -23.37 57.16 -4.90
#